data_AF-A0A5U9AL71-F1
#
_entry.id   AF-A0A5U9AL71-F1
#
_cell.length_a   1.000
_cell.length_b   1.000
_cell.length_c   1.000
_cell.angle_alpha   90.00
_cell.angle_beta   90.00
_cell.angle_gamma   90.00
#
_symmetry.space_group_name_H-M   'P 1'
#
loop_
_entity.id
_entity.type
_entity.pdbx_description
1 polymer ?
#
loop_
_entity_poly.entity_id
_entity_poly.type
_entity_poly.pdbx_seq_one_letter_code
_entity_poly.pdbx_strand_id
1 'polypeptide(L)'
;MMNKMNNYSPNWYLLHKLLVDETPVFTRDRLWTYKEHQHARALAIYLAHATLATPVLNKTTIAELLSGSRGWPCKDGKHHFIQTNCSLDFLEDAGFLSFYADWCSVHCQHPWQTEVLDDSIIDILNTAEQLKQIRLGLNDFIEPHFCINVNELTALLSEEFGNVSLETLLPLCTRINDAVSVAPETSKFTPLHSTYLWQTLLEKYPAKEAFRRWMLCIQVQGRAIVPVLFSLLEKKQEEMFFEEIERLLSSELSSSYSLKTIFKQVTNSQYFRQLVESRTIQFNVSLNEDMPESVMKSGISATGNITAQDLDALYMYPAGDDPDEMEAFEKWEQFGYELGLSMPLTWLIQECLIHSIYIDRRCLRGSSFSLNLLVMAKNNLVLRHILFNILPQRFNWTYMLFLLSRADTCDTALVHLISRGTLHSLLSSYSGAAGIEKTYREALLKEYLRTIEGCDANGQRLLKIAYHIADLCGFYNDNYIDSPEYRILTCLLQRLDDASVLQLVSSFIKQLEEQLPRRVLRLKERSIYYIGFWLAERIEKVEGNHKQKVQQELCTCLYTFYQTAFEECFSGKRRDLEPGAFFASLPWASLIAVKG
;
A
#
# COMPACT_ATOMS: atom_id res chain seq x y z
N MET A 1 -24.64 -14.07 -14.33
CA MET A 1 -24.03 -14.91 -15.36
C MET A 1 -22.52 -14.88 -15.17
N MET A 2 -21.96 -15.91 -14.51
CA MET A 2 -20.51 -16.05 -14.31
C MET A 2 -19.89 -16.67 -15.56
N ASN A 3 -19.29 -15.86 -16.43
CA ASN A 3 -18.41 -16.41 -17.45
C ASN A 3 -17.14 -16.93 -16.76
N LYS A 4 -17.03 -18.25 -16.65
CA LYS A 4 -15.76 -18.96 -16.47
C LYS A 4 -14.86 -18.66 -17.68
N MET A 5 -14.24 -17.49 -17.74
CA MET A 5 -13.03 -17.34 -18.55
C MET A 5 -11.90 -17.97 -17.75
N ASN A 6 -11.52 -19.20 -18.12
CA ASN A 6 -10.20 -19.70 -17.74
C ASN A 6 -9.18 -18.66 -18.22
N ASN A 7 -8.49 -17.99 -17.30
CA ASN A 7 -7.38 -17.07 -17.58
C ASN A 7 -6.15 -17.84 -18.08
N TYR A 8 -6.33 -18.56 -19.19
CA TYR A 8 -5.31 -19.31 -19.88
C TYR A 8 -4.53 -18.36 -20.79
N SER A 9 -3.23 -18.26 -20.56
CA SER A 9 -2.28 -17.66 -21.49
C SER A 9 -0.90 -18.27 -21.27
N PRO A 10 -0.16 -18.62 -22.34
CA PRO A 10 1.25 -19.00 -22.20
C PRO A 10 2.12 -17.88 -21.62
N ASN A 11 1.67 -16.62 -21.71
CA ASN A 11 2.41 -15.48 -21.21
C ASN A 11 2.41 -15.38 -19.69
N TRP A 12 1.44 -15.97 -18.96
CA TRP A 12 1.43 -15.87 -17.50
C TRP A 12 2.64 -16.54 -16.87
N TYR A 13 2.97 -17.75 -17.32
CA TYR A 13 4.16 -18.45 -16.86
C TYR A 13 5.44 -17.71 -17.27
N LEU A 14 5.48 -17.18 -18.51
CA LEU A 14 6.62 -16.41 -19.01
C LEU A 14 6.84 -15.14 -18.17
N LEU A 15 5.80 -14.34 -17.98
CA LEU A 15 5.84 -13.11 -17.18
C LEU A 15 6.24 -13.39 -15.74
N HIS A 16 5.65 -14.43 -15.12
CA HIS A 16 6.01 -14.82 -13.77
C HIS A 16 7.49 -15.22 -13.66
N LYS A 17 7.99 -16.02 -14.61
CA LYS A 17 9.40 -16.42 -14.65
C LYS A 17 10.33 -15.22 -14.82
N LEU A 18 10.02 -14.32 -15.76
CA LEU A 18 10.79 -13.09 -15.99
C LEU A 18 10.81 -12.15 -14.79
N LEU A 19 9.76 -12.17 -13.95
CA LEU A 19 9.67 -11.35 -12.74
C LEU A 19 10.32 -12.02 -11.52
N VAL A 20 10.25 -13.35 -11.39
CA VAL A 20 10.72 -14.10 -10.22
C VAL A 20 12.21 -14.47 -10.30
N ASP A 21 12.71 -14.91 -11.45
CA ASP A 21 14.11 -15.33 -11.63
C ASP A 21 15.10 -14.16 -11.40
N GLU A 22 14.61 -12.92 -11.46
CA GLU A 22 15.39 -11.68 -11.34
C GLU A 22 15.28 -11.02 -9.95
N THR A 23 14.39 -11.50 -9.07
CA THR A 23 14.32 -11.02 -7.68
C THR A 23 15.21 -11.86 -6.77
N PRO A 24 16.10 -11.26 -5.95
CA PRO A 24 16.81 -12.02 -4.93
C PRO A 24 15.76 -12.66 -4.02
N VAL A 25 15.73 -13.99 -4.00
CA VAL A 25 14.87 -14.77 -3.13
C VAL A 25 15.30 -14.44 -1.70
N PHE A 26 14.63 -13.47 -1.08
CA PHE A 26 14.66 -13.29 0.37
C PHE A 26 13.95 -14.51 0.96
N THR A 27 14.73 -15.58 1.14
CA THR A 27 14.50 -16.73 2.01
C THR A 27 13.04 -17.18 2.10
N ARG A 28 12.55 -17.98 1.14
CA ARG A 28 11.24 -18.64 1.27
C ARG A 28 11.27 -20.07 1.77
N ASP A 29 12.41 -20.75 1.76
CA ASP A 29 12.50 -22.10 2.33
C ASP A 29 13.60 -22.17 3.39
N ARG A 30 13.34 -21.54 4.55
CA ARG A 30 14.09 -21.91 5.75
C ARG A 30 13.65 -23.33 6.11
N LEU A 31 14.58 -24.28 6.00
CA LEU A 31 14.39 -25.61 6.56
C LEU A 31 14.44 -25.50 8.08
N TRP A 32 13.32 -25.83 8.73
CA TRP A 32 13.22 -25.87 10.18
C TRP A 32 13.76 -27.20 10.71
N THR A 33 14.56 -27.12 11.76
CA THR A 33 15.10 -28.29 12.45
C THR A 33 14.02 -28.97 13.29
N TYR A 34 14.20 -30.27 13.56
CA TYR A 34 13.30 -31.02 14.43
C TYR A 34 13.09 -30.34 15.80
N LYS A 35 14.16 -29.79 16.38
CA LYS A 35 14.11 -29.08 17.66
C LYS A 35 13.24 -27.82 17.59
N GLU A 36 13.28 -27.08 16.48
CA GLU A 36 12.42 -25.91 16.28
C GLU A 36 10.94 -26.29 16.15
N HIS A 37 10.63 -27.41 15.48
CA HIS A 37 9.26 -27.94 15.45
C HIS A 37 8.78 -28.35 16.86
N GLN A 38 9.63 -29.01 17.66
CA GLN A 38 9.29 -29.38 19.04
C GLN A 38 9.02 -28.14 19.89
N HIS A 39 9.90 -27.14 19.84
CA HIS A 39 9.71 -25.88 20.56
C HIS A 39 8.42 -25.16 20.13
N ALA A 40 8.16 -25.08 18.83
CA ALA A 40 6.97 -24.40 18.32
C ALA A 40 5.67 -25.10 18.73
N ARG A 41 5.63 -26.44 18.70
CA ARG A 41 4.48 -27.23 19.17
C ARG A 41 4.31 -27.12 20.69
N ALA A 42 5.39 -27.16 21.48
CA ALA A 42 5.33 -26.96 22.93
C ALA A 42 4.80 -25.57 23.30
N LEU A 43 5.27 -24.51 22.61
CA LEU A 43 4.77 -23.15 22.82
C LEU A 43 3.30 -23.02 22.42
N ALA A 44 2.88 -23.67 21.33
CA ALA A 44 1.48 -23.70 20.91
C ALA A 44 0.58 -24.36 21.95
N ILE A 45 1.00 -25.50 22.53
CA ILE A 45 0.29 -26.17 23.62
C ILE A 45 0.17 -25.24 24.83
N TYR A 46 1.27 -24.60 25.23
CA TYR A 46 1.28 -23.61 26.30
C TYR A 46 0.27 -22.49 26.04
N LEU A 47 0.36 -21.79 24.91
CA LEU A 47 -0.50 -20.64 24.58
C LEU A 47 -1.97 -21.04 24.42
N ALA A 48 -2.26 -22.24 23.92
CA ALA A 48 -3.63 -22.71 23.74
C ALA A 48 -4.34 -23.10 25.05
N HIS A 49 -3.60 -23.25 26.16
CA HIS A 49 -4.14 -23.57 27.48
C HIS A 49 -3.95 -22.43 28.50
N ALA A 50 -2.96 -21.56 28.29
CA ALA A 50 -2.66 -20.48 29.20
C ALA A 50 -3.71 -19.36 29.17
N THR A 51 -3.84 -18.66 30.30
CA THR A 51 -4.71 -17.50 30.47
C THR A 51 -3.89 -16.22 30.49
N LEU A 52 -4.43 -15.12 29.95
CA LEU A 52 -3.76 -13.83 30.02
C LEU A 52 -3.75 -13.37 31.49
N ALA A 53 -2.55 -13.16 32.04
CA ALA A 53 -2.35 -12.82 33.45
C ALA A 53 -2.62 -11.33 33.75
N THR A 54 -2.55 -10.50 32.71
CA THR A 54 -2.83 -9.06 32.77
C THR A 54 -4.18 -8.75 32.10
N PRO A 55 -4.75 -7.55 32.32
CA PRO A 55 -5.86 -7.08 31.50
C PRO A 55 -5.50 -7.09 30.00
N VAL A 56 -6.51 -7.27 29.14
CA VAL A 56 -6.35 -7.20 27.68
C VAL A 56 -6.17 -5.73 27.27
N LEU A 57 -5.22 -5.42 26.38
CA LEU A 57 -5.01 -4.05 25.88
C LEU A 57 -6.03 -3.68 24.79
N ASN A 58 -7.32 -3.84 25.07
CA ASN A 58 -8.39 -3.50 24.14
C ASN A 58 -9.00 -2.13 24.40
N LYS A 59 -9.90 -1.68 23.51
CA LYS A 59 -10.50 -0.33 23.58
C LYS A 59 -11.17 -0.05 24.92
N THR A 60 -11.88 -1.04 25.48
CA THR A 60 -12.56 -0.91 26.78
C THR A 60 -11.55 -0.72 27.92
N THR A 61 -10.52 -1.56 27.97
CA THR A 61 -9.51 -1.49 29.05
C THR A 61 -8.66 -0.23 28.95
N ILE A 62 -8.34 0.24 27.74
CA ILE A 62 -7.63 1.51 27.55
C ILE A 62 -8.51 2.68 27.98
N ALA A 63 -9.80 2.70 27.65
CA ALA A 63 -10.71 3.76 28.12
C ALA A 63 -10.74 3.83 29.67
N GLU A 64 -10.85 2.68 30.34
CA GLU A 64 -10.81 2.58 31.80
C GLU A 64 -9.45 3.06 32.36
N LEU A 65 -8.35 2.69 31.70
CA LEU A 65 -7.01 3.07 32.09
C LEU A 65 -6.80 4.59 31.97
N LEU A 66 -7.22 5.22 30.86
CA LEU A 66 -7.07 6.65 30.61
C LEU A 66 -7.96 7.51 31.51
N SER A 67 -9.13 6.98 31.91
CA SER A 67 -10.04 7.64 32.86
C SER A 67 -9.60 7.54 34.32
N GLY A 68 -8.56 6.76 34.62
CA GLY A 68 -8.12 6.45 35.97
C GLY A 68 -9.06 5.48 36.73
N SER A 69 -10.03 4.85 36.08
CA SER A 69 -10.95 3.89 36.73
C SER A 69 -10.29 2.52 36.96
N ARG A 70 -9.25 2.19 36.19
CA ARG A 70 -8.44 0.98 36.34
C ARG A 70 -6.96 1.34 36.31
N GLY A 71 -6.17 0.75 37.20
CA GLY A 71 -4.71 0.86 37.16
C GLY A 71 -4.07 -0.34 36.48
N TRP A 72 -2.89 -0.15 35.91
CA TRP A 72 -2.07 -1.21 35.31
C TRP A 72 -1.13 -1.83 36.36
N PRO A 73 -0.96 -3.17 36.39
CA PRO A 73 -0.10 -3.82 37.37
C PRO A 73 1.39 -3.50 37.17
N CYS A 74 2.09 -3.24 38.27
CA CYS A 74 3.52 -2.95 38.32
C CYS A 74 4.30 -4.03 39.09
N LYS A 75 5.62 -4.11 38.86
CA LYS A 75 6.52 -5.10 39.47
C LYS A 75 6.63 -4.99 40.99
N ASP A 76 6.33 -3.82 41.55
CA ASP A 76 6.25 -3.58 42.99
C ASP A 76 4.97 -4.10 43.65
N GLY A 77 4.06 -4.70 42.87
CA GLY A 77 2.77 -5.22 43.31
C GLY A 77 1.67 -4.17 43.40
N LYS A 78 1.95 -2.91 43.06
CA LYS A 78 0.95 -1.84 43.01
C LYS A 78 0.35 -1.71 41.61
N HIS A 79 -0.69 -0.88 41.51
CA HIS A 79 -1.30 -0.50 40.25
C HIS A 79 -1.01 0.97 39.95
N HIS A 80 -0.61 1.26 38.71
CA HIS A 80 -0.38 2.61 38.22
C HIS A 80 -1.59 3.09 37.43
N PHE A 81 -2.12 4.25 37.77
CA PHE A 81 -3.28 4.84 37.11
C PHE A 81 -2.83 5.93 36.15
N ILE A 82 -3.24 5.81 34.89
CA ILE A 82 -3.05 6.87 33.90
C ILE A 82 -4.24 7.82 34.08
N GLN A 83 -4.00 9.10 34.29
CA GLN A 83 -5.05 10.10 34.23
C GLN A 83 -4.62 11.14 33.23
N THR A 84 -5.34 11.21 32.11
CA THR A 84 -5.10 12.17 31.04
C THR A 84 -6.31 13.07 30.86
N ASN A 85 -6.10 14.28 30.37
CA ASN A 85 -7.19 15.17 29.97
C ASN A 85 -7.66 14.88 28.53
N CYS A 86 -6.94 14.00 27.80
CA CYS A 86 -7.27 13.62 26.43
C CYS A 86 -8.29 12.47 26.40
N SER A 87 -9.37 12.63 25.64
CA SER A 87 -10.33 11.54 25.44
C SER A 87 -9.75 10.46 24.52
N LEU A 88 -10.18 9.21 24.71
CA LEU A 88 -9.78 8.09 23.84
C LEU A 88 -10.17 8.36 22.38
N ASP A 89 -11.39 8.87 22.15
CA ASP A 89 -11.89 9.19 20.81
C ASP A 89 -10.99 10.22 20.12
N PHE A 90 -10.53 11.25 20.84
CA PHE A 90 -9.58 12.22 20.29
C PHE A 90 -8.25 11.55 19.90
N LEU A 91 -7.69 10.69 20.76
CA LEU A 91 -6.43 10.02 20.49
C LEU A 91 -6.52 9.06 19.29
N GLU A 92 -7.66 8.42 19.08
CA GLU A 92 -7.92 7.59 17.89
C GLU A 92 -8.11 8.46 16.62
N ASP A 93 -8.92 9.51 16.68
CA ASP A 93 -9.21 10.39 15.54
C ASP A 93 -7.98 11.21 15.10
N ALA A 94 -7.13 11.59 16.05
CA ALA A 94 -5.84 12.24 15.80
C ALA A 94 -4.75 11.23 15.37
N GLY A 95 -5.06 9.93 15.36
CA GLY A 95 -4.15 8.89 14.88
C GLY A 95 -2.97 8.60 15.81
N PHE A 96 -3.08 8.88 17.12
CA PHE A 96 -2.06 8.47 18.09
C PHE A 96 -2.28 7.05 18.61
N LEU A 97 -3.53 6.59 18.59
CA LEU A 97 -3.92 5.23 18.98
C LEU A 97 -4.70 4.54 17.86
N SER A 98 -4.63 3.21 17.83
CA SER A 98 -5.49 2.37 16.99
C SER A 98 -5.76 1.01 17.65
N PHE A 99 -6.86 0.36 17.28
CA PHE A 99 -7.32 -0.91 17.86
C PHE A 99 -7.57 -1.98 16.80
N TYR A 100 -6.61 -2.21 15.91
CA TYR A 100 -6.69 -3.31 14.94
C TYR A 100 -6.75 -4.67 15.67
N ALA A 101 -7.74 -5.49 15.36
CA ALA A 101 -8.04 -6.76 16.04
C ALA A 101 -8.17 -6.62 17.56
N ASP A 102 -8.89 -5.59 18.00
CA ASP A 102 -9.18 -5.26 19.41
C ASP A 102 -7.92 -5.10 20.29
N TRP A 103 -6.82 -4.61 19.71
CA TRP A 103 -5.56 -4.44 20.43
C TRP A 103 -4.91 -3.07 20.19
N CYS A 104 -4.57 -2.41 21.30
CA CYS A 104 -4.02 -1.07 21.31
C CYS A 104 -2.63 -1.02 20.66
N SER A 105 -2.53 -0.23 19.61
CA SER A 105 -1.29 0.19 18.98
C SER A 105 -1.08 1.69 19.20
N VAL A 106 0.17 2.07 19.47
CA VAL A 106 0.54 3.47 19.74
C VAL A 106 1.40 3.99 18.59
N HIS A 107 0.99 5.12 18.04
CA HIS A 107 1.55 5.78 16.86
C HIS A 107 2.06 7.16 17.27
N CYS A 108 3.29 7.23 17.77
CA CYS A 108 3.88 8.51 18.13
C CYS A 108 5.39 8.40 18.20
N GLN A 109 6.12 9.34 17.60
CA GLN A 109 7.54 9.53 17.85
C GLN A 109 7.73 10.69 18.82
N HIS A 110 8.51 10.49 19.88
CA HIS A 110 8.73 11.54 20.88
C HIS A 110 9.66 12.63 20.33
N PRO A 111 9.32 13.92 20.47
CA PRO A 111 10.20 15.04 20.08
C PRO A 111 11.38 15.19 21.06
N TRP A 112 12.41 15.93 20.64
CA TRP A 112 13.66 16.08 21.39
C TRP A 112 13.62 17.27 22.36
N GLN A 113 12.80 18.26 22.06
CA GLN A 113 12.62 19.47 22.87
C GLN A 113 11.14 19.59 23.24
N THR A 114 10.77 19.08 24.42
CA THR A 114 9.40 19.20 24.95
C THR A 114 9.14 20.54 25.63
N GLU A 115 10.19 21.27 26.00
CA GLU A 115 10.11 22.55 26.73
C GLU A 115 9.42 23.68 25.96
N VAL A 116 9.26 23.53 24.64
CA VAL A 116 8.64 24.53 23.73
C VAL A 116 7.22 24.11 23.33
N LEU A 117 6.75 22.95 23.78
CA LEU A 117 5.43 22.42 23.43
C LEU A 117 4.37 22.91 24.41
N ASP A 118 3.14 23.03 23.91
CA ASP A 118 1.98 23.30 24.75
C ASP A 118 1.67 22.10 25.67
N ASP A 119 1.14 22.37 26.86
CA ASP A 119 0.78 21.33 27.85
C ASP A 119 -0.17 20.27 27.29
N SER A 120 -1.06 20.65 26.35
CA SER A 120 -1.96 19.70 25.69
C SER A 120 -1.24 18.68 24.81
N ILE A 121 -0.14 19.08 24.15
CA ILE A 121 0.70 18.15 23.38
C ILE A 121 1.54 17.28 24.32
N ILE A 122 2.03 17.85 25.42
CA ILE A 122 2.79 17.12 26.43
C ILE A 122 1.92 16.01 27.06
N ASP A 123 0.64 16.28 27.35
CA ASP A 123 -0.30 15.26 27.87
C ASP A 123 -0.49 14.08 26.90
N ILE A 124 -0.65 14.37 25.59
CA ILE A 124 -0.72 13.33 24.55
C ILE A 124 0.56 12.50 24.52
N LEU A 125 1.73 13.16 24.52
CA LEU A 125 3.03 12.49 24.46
C LEU A 125 3.26 11.59 25.67
N ASN A 126 2.97 12.09 26.88
CA ASN A 126 3.09 11.33 28.12
C ASN A 126 2.16 10.12 28.11
N THR A 127 0.91 10.30 27.68
CA THR A 127 -0.08 9.22 27.58
C THR A 127 0.37 8.14 26.60
N ALA A 128 0.81 8.54 25.39
CA ALA A 128 1.32 7.61 24.39
C ALA A 128 2.56 6.85 24.90
N GLU A 129 3.46 7.54 25.59
CA GLU A 129 4.69 6.95 26.12
C GLU A 129 4.40 5.95 27.25
N GLN A 130 3.51 6.26 28.19
CA GLN A 130 3.07 5.32 29.22
C GLN A 130 2.43 4.06 28.63
N LEU A 131 1.57 4.21 27.61
CA LEU A 131 0.97 3.07 26.92
C LEU A 131 2.01 2.19 26.20
N LYS A 132 3.05 2.78 25.61
CA LYS A 132 4.18 2.02 25.05
C LYS A 132 4.94 1.28 26.13
N GLN A 133 5.20 1.92 27.27
CA GLN A 133 5.92 1.31 28.39
C GLN A 133 5.15 0.12 28.97
N ILE A 134 3.83 0.24 29.10
CA ILE A 134 2.93 -0.88 29.43
C ILE A 134 3.08 -2.02 28.42
N ARG A 135 3.01 -1.72 27.12
CA ARG A 135 3.10 -2.74 26.06
C ARG A 135 4.44 -3.46 26.01
N LEU A 136 5.51 -2.84 26.52
CA LEU A 136 6.88 -3.35 26.50
C LEU A 136 7.40 -3.80 27.89
N GLY A 137 6.64 -3.62 28.97
CA GLY A 137 7.05 -3.96 30.33
C GLY A 137 8.23 -3.15 30.87
N LEU A 138 8.32 -1.89 30.44
CA LEU A 138 9.37 -0.94 30.84
C LEU A 138 8.93 -0.13 32.08
N ASN A 139 9.85 0.59 32.72
CA ASN A 139 9.55 1.49 33.85
C ASN A 139 8.62 0.88 34.92
N ASP A 140 8.99 -0.32 35.38
CA ASP A 140 8.25 -1.10 36.38
C ASP A 140 6.85 -1.60 35.99
N PHE A 141 6.34 -1.28 34.80
CA PHE A 141 5.13 -1.91 34.28
C PHE A 141 5.35 -3.40 34.01
N ILE A 142 4.33 -4.21 34.28
CA ILE A 142 4.31 -5.63 33.88
C ILE A 142 3.81 -5.70 32.44
N GLU A 143 4.61 -6.28 31.53
CA GLU A 143 4.16 -6.51 30.16
C GLU A 143 3.00 -7.52 30.10
N PRO A 144 2.08 -7.41 29.12
CA PRO A 144 1.08 -8.43 28.89
C PRO A 144 1.72 -9.80 28.66
N HIS A 145 1.29 -10.80 29.42
CA HIS A 145 1.83 -12.15 29.34
C HIS A 145 0.78 -13.21 29.70
N PHE A 146 0.98 -14.41 29.18
CA PHE A 146 0.18 -15.57 29.53
C PHE A 146 0.76 -16.29 30.75
N CYS A 147 -0.07 -17.01 31.48
CA CYS A 147 0.37 -17.92 32.53
C CYS A 147 -0.52 -19.18 32.58
N ILE A 148 0.05 -20.27 33.09
CA ILE A 148 -0.63 -21.54 33.35
C ILE A 148 -0.02 -22.22 34.58
N ASN A 149 -0.77 -23.06 35.27
CA ASN A 149 -0.22 -23.84 36.38
C ASN A 149 0.91 -24.80 35.89
N VAL A 150 1.99 -24.90 36.65
CA VAL A 150 3.18 -25.71 36.26
C VAL A 150 2.87 -27.19 36.12
N ASN A 151 2.01 -27.74 36.98
CA ASN A 151 1.65 -29.16 36.98
C ASN A 151 0.74 -29.47 35.79
N GLU A 152 -0.20 -28.57 35.50
CA GLU A 152 -1.07 -28.66 34.33
C GLU A 152 -0.25 -28.65 33.03
N LEU A 153 0.65 -27.67 32.88
CA LEU A 153 1.50 -27.58 31.70
C LEU A 153 2.41 -28.80 31.54
N THR A 154 2.98 -29.29 32.64
CA THR A 154 3.86 -30.46 32.62
C THR A 154 3.08 -31.72 32.20
N ALA A 155 1.85 -31.90 32.70
CA ALA A 155 1.00 -33.01 32.26
C ALA A 155 0.70 -32.95 30.75
N LEU A 156 0.32 -31.78 30.24
CA LEU A 156 0.03 -31.57 28.82
C LEU A 156 1.24 -31.82 27.92
N LEU A 157 2.42 -31.33 28.32
CA LEU A 157 3.64 -31.54 27.55
C LEU A 157 4.15 -32.98 27.65
N SER A 158 3.93 -33.65 28.78
CA SER A 158 4.32 -35.06 28.93
C SER A 158 3.46 -36.02 28.11
N GLU A 159 2.19 -35.67 27.84
CA GLU A 159 1.34 -36.43 26.93
C GLU A 159 1.88 -36.42 25.50
N GLU A 160 2.34 -35.25 25.01
CA GLU A 160 2.82 -35.07 23.64
C GLU A 160 4.30 -35.49 23.45
N PHE A 161 5.16 -35.16 24.42
CA PHE A 161 6.63 -35.27 24.28
C PHE A 161 7.26 -36.29 25.24
N GLY A 162 6.49 -36.91 26.13
CA GLY A 162 7.01 -37.81 27.16
C GLY A 162 7.80 -37.08 28.26
N ASN A 163 8.87 -37.71 28.76
CA ASN A 163 9.63 -37.20 29.92
C ASN A 163 10.67 -36.12 29.58
N VAL A 164 10.42 -35.29 28.56
CA VAL A 164 11.31 -34.17 28.23
C VAL A 164 11.06 -33.03 29.21
N SER A 165 12.13 -32.48 29.80
CA SER A 165 12.00 -31.37 30.76
C SER A 165 11.37 -30.12 30.14
N LEU A 166 10.59 -29.40 30.95
CA LEU A 166 9.93 -28.15 30.57
C LEU A 166 10.94 -27.13 30.04
N GLU A 167 12.09 -26.98 30.69
CA GLU A 167 13.15 -26.04 30.31
C GLU A 167 13.81 -26.42 28.98
N THR A 168 13.75 -27.70 28.59
CA THR A 168 14.23 -28.14 27.27
C THR A 168 13.21 -27.83 26.18
N LEU A 169 11.91 -27.88 26.47
CA LEU A 169 10.84 -27.59 25.49
C LEU A 169 10.54 -26.10 25.38
N LEU A 170 10.62 -25.37 26.49
CA LEU A 170 10.34 -23.94 26.61
C LEU A 170 11.52 -23.25 27.34
N PRO A 171 12.65 -23.01 26.65
CA PRO A 171 13.87 -22.50 27.28
C PRO A 171 13.74 -21.10 27.90
N LEU A 172 12.68 -20.37 27.55
CA LEU A 172 12.40 -19.02 28.04
C LEU A 172 11.30 -18.99 29.11
N CYS A 173 10.89 -20.16 29.60
CA CYS A 173 9.87 -20.21 30.63
C CYS A 173 10.42 -19.69 31.97
N THR A 174 9.64 -18.86 32.65
CA THR A 174 9.90 -18.42 34.01
C THR A 174 8.84 -19.04 34.92
N ARG A 175 9.29 -19.55 36.08
CA ARG A 175 8.39 -20.05 37.12
C ARG A 175 8.12 -18.95 38.11
N ILE A 176 6.86 -18.58 38.27
CA ILE A 176 6.38 -17.59 39.22
C ILE A 176 5.40 -18.31 40.14
N ASN A 177 5.86 -18.66 41.36
CA ASN A 177 5.13 -19.53 42.28
C ASN A 177 4.74 -20.86 41.62
N ASP A 178 3.45 -21.22 41.62
CA ASP A 178 2.90 -22.43 41.00
C ASP A 178 2.54 -22.26 39.51
N ALA A 179 2.88 -21.11 38.91
CA ALA A 179 2.59 -20.80 37.52
C ALA A 179 3.86 -20.70 36.67
N VAL A 180 3.71 -21.01 35.39
CA VAL A 180 4.72 -20.82 34.35
C VAL A 180 4.26 -19.69 33.45
N SER A 181 5.18 -18.77 33.16
CA SER A 181 5.04 -17.72 32.15
C SER A 181 6.12 -17.89 31.08
N VAL A 182 5.81 -17.50 29.86
CA VAL A 182 6.80 -17.39 28.77
C VAL A 182 6.78 -15.93 28.32
N ALA A 183 7.93 -15.27 28.47
CA ALA A 183 8.08 -13.87 28.12
C ALA A 183 7.89 -13.66 26.61
N PRO A 184 7.17 -12.59 26.20
CA PRO A 184 7.12 -12.15 24.81
C PRO A 184 8.53 -11.88 24.26
N GLU A 185 8.88 -12.51 23.14
CA GLU A 185 10.10 -12.22 22.40
C GLU A 185 9.80 -12.01 20.91
N THR A 186 9.69 -10.74 20.52
CA THR A 186 9.39 -10.32 19.15
C THR A 186 10.33 -10.88 18.09
N SER A 187 11.59 -11.08 18.44
CA SER A 187 12.60 -11.59 17.50
C SER A 187 12.57 -13.12 17.34
N LYS A 188 11.82 -13.85 18.17
CA LYS A 188 11.77 -15.32 18.16
C LYS A 188 10.40 -15.91 17.84
N PHE A 189 9.31 -15.14 17.87
CA PHE A 189 8.00 -15.63 17.43
C PHE A 189 7.94 -15.72 15.89
N THR A 190 8.10 -16.92 15.35
CA THR A 190 8.18 -17.17 13.90
C THR A 190 6.86 -17.67 13.31
N PRO A 191 6.70 -17.65 11.97
CA PRO A 191 5.56 -18.27 11.29
C PRO A 191 5.33 -19.75 11.65
N LEU A 192 6.38 -20.49 12.02
CA LEU A 192 6.24 -21.87 12.51
C LEU A 192 5.45 -21.94 13.82
N HIS A 193 5.75 -21.05 14.77
CA HIS A 193 5.00 -20.95 16.03
C HIS A 193 3.54 -20.56 15.78
N SER A 194 3.33 -19.57 14.91
CA SER A 194 2.00 -19.13 14.48
C SER A 194 1.16 -20.28 13.88
N THR A 195 1.79 -21.13 13.07
CA THR A 195 1.16 -22.28 12.41
C THR A 195 0.73 -23.35 13.41
N TYR A 196 1.65 -23.79 14.28
CA TYR A 196 1.31 -24.79 15.29
C TYR A 196 0.27 -24.28 16.28
N LEU A 197 0.30 -22.98 16.62
CA LEU A 197 -0.72 -22.37 17.45
C LEU A 197 -2.10 -22.46 16.80
N TRP A 198 -2.22 -22.10 15.52
CA TRP A 198 -3.47 -22.21 14.77
C TRP A 198 -4.01 -23.64 14.79
N GLN A 199 -3.16 -24.62 14.47
CA GLN A 199 -3.53 -26.05 14.47
C GLN A 199 -4.00 -26.52 15.85
N THR A 200 -3.25 -26.20 16.90
CA THR A 200 -3.57 -26.60 18.29
C THR A 200 -4.87 -25.95 18.78
N LEU A 201 -5.18 -24.72 18.36
CA LEU A 201 -6.43 -24.05 18.71
C LEU A 201 -7.63 -24.66 17.96
N LEU A 202 -7.46 -25.05 16.69
CA LEU A 202 -8.50 -25.74 15.92
C LEU A 202 -8.86 -27.12 16.46
N GLU A 203 -7.92 -27.81 17.11
CA GLU A 203 -8.19 -29.10 17.79
C GLU A 203 -9.19 -28.95 18.96
N LYS A 204 -9.32 -27.74 19.51
CA LYS A 204 -10.08 -27.48 20.74
C LYS A 204 -11.30 -26.58 20.58
N TYR A 205 -11.24 -25.66 19.64
CA TYR A 205 -12.23 -24.59 19.50
C TYR A 205 -12.75 -24.53 18.06
N PRO A 206 -14.01 -24.07 17.86
CA PRO A 206 -14.48 -23.70 16.53
C PRO A 206 -13.60 -22.61 15.90
N ALA A 207 -13.49 -22.61 14.57
CA ALA A 207 -12.59 -21.73 13.80
C ALA A 207 -12.63 -20.25 14.24
N LYS A 208 -13.82 -19.69 14.46
CA LYS A 208 -13.99 -18.31 14.95
C LYS A 208 -13.30 -18.02 16.29
N GLU A 209 -13.50 -18.91 17.27
CA GLU A 209 -12.90 -18.73 18.60
C GLU A 209 -11.41 -19.06 18.59
N ALA A 210 -11.01 -20.07 17.81
CA ALA A 210 -9.61 -20.37 17.55
C ALA A 210 -8.89 -19.15 16.95
N PHE A 211 -9.49 -18.47 15.97
CA PHE A 211 -8.90 -17.33 15.30
C PHE A 211 -8.79 -16.11 16.24
N ARG A 212 -9.84 -15.85 17.03
CA ARG A 212 -9.81 -14.79 18.06
C ARG A 212 -8.68 -15.00 19.07
N ARG A 213 -8.49 -16.23 19.53
CA ARG A 213 -7.40 -16.60 20.45
C ARG A 213 -6.03 -16.53 19.78
N TRP A 214 -5.93 -17.00 18.54
CA TRP A 214 -4.72 -16.94 17.73
C TRP A 214 -4.23 -15.50 17.57
N MET A 215 -5.13 -14.57 17.21
CA MET A 215 -4.83 -13.14 17.12
C MET A 215 -4.31 -12.56 18.44
N LEU A 216 -5.01 -12.82 19.55
CA LEU A 216 -4.61 -12.34 20.87
C LEU A 216 -3.22 -12.86 21.25
N CYS A 217 -2.97 -14.16 21.08
CA CYS A 217 -1.69 -14.76 21.39
C CYS A 217 -0.54 -14.15 20.59
N ILE A 218 -0.75 -13.88 19.30
CA ILE A 218 0.26 -13.29 18.42
C ILE A 218 0.54 -11.84 18.78
N GLN A 219 -0.48 -11.04 19.09
CA GLN A 219 -0.30 -9.66 19.50
C GLN A 219 0.50 -9.54 20.80
N VAL A 220 0.23 -10.43 21.76
CA VAL A 220 0.95 -10.48 23.03
C VAL A 220 2.39 -10.99 22.84
N GLN A 221 2.59 -12.10 22.13
CA GLN A 221 3.89 -12.77 22.03
C GLN A 221 4.79 -12.23 20.92
N GLY A 222 4.24 -11.96 19.74
CA GLY A 222 4.98 -11.50 18.56
C GLY A 222 5.11 -9.98 18.45
N ARG A 223 4.30 -9.20 19.20
CA ARG A 223 4.12 -7.74 19.12
C ARG A 223 3.84 -7.16 17.72
N ALA A 224 3.64 -8.04 16.74
CA ALA A 224 3.24 -7.81 15.36
C ALA A 224 2.48 -9.05 14.88
N ILE A 225 1.66 -8.90 13.85
CA ILE A 225 0.86 -10.00 13.31
C ILE A 225 1.78 -10.92 12.48
N VAL A 226 2.08 -12.11 13.00
CA VAL A 226 2.92 -13.11 12.34
C VAL A 226 2.03 -14.16 11.65
N PRO A 227 1.99 -14.21 10.30
CA PRO A 227 1.12 -15.12 9.56
C PRO A 227 1.54 -16.59 9.71
N VAL A 228 0.62 -17.49 9.37
CA VAL A 228 0.85 -18.94 9.31
C VAL A 228 1.67 -19.33 8.07
N LEU A 229 2.37 -20.44 8.15
CA LEU A 229 2.99 -21.13 7.01
C LEU A 229 1.94 -22.00 6.34
N PHE A 230 1.31 -21.48 5.29
CA PHE A 230 0.27 -22.20 4.55
C PHE A 230 0.74 -23.55 3.97
N SER A 231 2.04 -23.69 3.70
CA SER A 231 2.63 -24.97 3.25
C SER A 231 2.56 -26.10 4.29
N LEU A 232 2.35 -25.78 5.57
CA LEU A 232 2.22 -26.74 6.66
C LEU A 232 0.75 -26.97 7.08
N LEU A 233 -0.21 -26.27 6.46
CA LEU A 233 -1.63 -26.42 6.75
C LEU A 233 -2.26 -27.45 5.83
N GLU A 234 -3.20 -28.21 6.39
CA GLU A 234 -4.13 -28.96 5.56
C GLU A 234 -5.07 -27.99 4.84
N LYS A 235 -5.51 -28.35 3.63
CA LYS A 235 -6.41 -27.51 2.82
C LYS A 235 -7.65 -27.03 3.58
N LYS A 236 -8.23 -27.88 4.43
CA LYS A 236 -9.39 -27.52 5.27
C LYS A 236 -9.05 -26.45 6.31
N GLN A 237 -7.86 -26.55 6.93
CA GLN A 237 -7.38 -25.58 7.91
C GLN A 237 -7.05 -24.23 7.26
N GLU A 238 -6.51 -24.27 6.04
CA GLU A 238 -6.28 -23.09 5.20
C GLU A 238 -7.60 -22.40 4.83
N GLU A 239 -8.58 -23.15 4.33
CA GLU A 239 -9.92 -22.61 4.00
C GLU A 239 -10.58 -21.94 5.22
N MET A 240 -10.54 -22.60 6.39
CA MET A 240 -11.03 -22.02 7.65
C MET A 240 -10.29 -20.74 8.03
N PHE A 241 -8.98 -20.69 7.83
CA PHE A 241 -8.19 -19.50 8.13
C PHE A 241 -8.59 -18.35 7.20
N PHE A 242 -8.71 -18.59 5.89
CA PHE A 242 -9.18 -17.59 4.93
C PHE A 242 -10.56 -17.04 5.25
N GLU A 243 -11.52 -17.89 5.64
CA GLU A 243 -12.87 -17.45 6.03
C GLU A 243 -12.86 -16.51 7.24
N GLU A 244 -12.00 -16.77 8.23
CA GLU A 244 -11.88 -15.90 9.41
C GLU A 244 -11.18 -14.58 9.08
N ILE A 245 -10.19 -14.59 8.17
CA ILE A 245 -9.59 -13.36 7.65
C ILE A 245 -10.64 -12.52 6.91
N GLU A 246 -11.43 -13.11 6.00
CA GLU A 246 -12.52 -12.38 5.33
C GLU A 246 -13.49 -11.75 6.33
N ARG A 247 -13.82 -12.48 7.40
CA ARG A 247 -14.70 -11.98 8.46
C ARG A 247 -14.08 -10.80 9.20
N LEU A 248 -12.81 -10.89 9.59
CA LEU A 248 -12.06 -9.81 10.23
C LEU A 248 -12.04 -8.55 9.36
N LEU A 249 -11.69 -8.70 8.08
CA LEU A 249 -11.62 -7.59 7.13
C LEU A 249 -13.01 -6.98 6.86
N SER A 250 -14.07 -7.80 6.91
CA SER A 250 -15.45 -7.35 6.75
C SER A 250 -15.99 -6.61 7.96
N SER A 251 -15.56 -6.96 9.17
CA SER A 251 -16.06 -6.36 10.42
C SER A 251 -15.22 -5.19 10.94
N GLU A 252 -13.91 -5.16 10.70
CA GLU A 252 -13.02 -4.15 11.28
C GLU A 252 -12.57 -3.10 10.26
N LEU A 253 -12.11 -3.48 9.08
CA LEU A 253 -11.61 -2.48 8.12
C LEU A 253 -12.72 -1.67 7.46
N SER A 254 -13.95 -2.19 7.42
CA SER A 254 -15.10 -1.49 6.82
C SER A 254 -15.62 -0.37 7.72
N SER A 255 -15.32 -0.39 9.02
CA SER A 255 -15.93 0.50 10.02
C SER A 255 -14.96 1.33 10.85
N SER A 256 -13.66 1.00 10.92
CA SER A 256 -12.83 1.51 12.02
C SER A 256 -12.12 2.84 11.72
N TYR A 257 -11.46 2.99 10.57
CA TYR A 257 -10.59 4.14 10.32
C TYR A 257 -10.68 4.69 8.90
N SER A 258 -10.68 6.01 8.77
CA SER A 258 -10.58 6.70 7.47
C SER A 258 -9.14 6.67 6.94
N LEU A 259 -8.96 6.88 5.63
CA LEU A 259 -7.60 7.07 5.06
C LEU A 259 -6.87 8.25 5.71
N LYS A 260 -7.59 9.30 6.14
CA LYS A 260 -7.01 10.43 6.88
C LYS A 260 -6.47 9.99 8.23
N THR A 261 -7.22 9.18 8.97
CA THR A 261 -6.80 8.65 10.27
C THR A 261 -5.56 7.77 10.12
N ILE A 262 -5.53 6.91 9.10
CA ILE A 262 -4.36 6.08 8.80
C ILE A 262 -3.15 6.96 8.43
N PHE A 263 -3.34 7.98 7.60
CA PHE A 263 -2.28 8.93 7.27
C PHE A 263 -1.70 9.58 8.54
N LYS A 264 -2.56 10.06 9.45
CA LYS A 264 -2.12 10.58 10.75
C LYS A 264 -1.32 9.56 11.54
N GLN A 265 -1.75 8.29 11.61
CA GLN A 265 -1.01 7.22 12.30
C GLN A 265 0.43 7.08 11.78
N VAL A 266 0.63 7.17 10.46
CA VAL A 266 1.96 7.07 9.85
C VAL A 266 2.79 8.30 10.11
N THR A 267 2.22 9.49 9.85
CA THR A 267 2.87 10.75 10.13
C THR A 267 3.26 10.84 11.59
N ASN A 268 2.40 10.42 12.52
CA ASN A 268 2.70 10.44 13.94
C ASN A 268 3.82 9.45 14.32
N SER A 269 3.88 8.30 13.64
CA SER A 269 4.90 7.29 13.91
C SER A 269 6.29 7.68 13.39
N GLN A 270 6.37 8.44 12.29
CA GLN A 270 7.63 8.68 11.56
C GLN A 270 8.07 10.15 11.52
N TYR A 271 7.11 11.07 11.56
CA TYR A 271 7.31 12.49 11.25
C TYR A 271 6.70 13.43 12.30
N PHE A 272 6.10 12.92 13.39
CA PHE A 272 5.47 13.76 14.40
C PHE A 272 6.39 14.83 14.93
N ARG A 273 7.66 14.44 15.18
CA ARG A 273 8.73 15.34 15.56
C ARG A 273 8.81 16.54 14.60
N GLN A 274 8.92 16.26 13.31
CA GLN A 274 9.04 17.31 12.29
C GLN A 274 7.76 18.15 12.25
N LEU A 275 6.59 17.54 12.42
CA LEU A 275 5.29 18.23 12.42
C LEU A 275 5.21 19.31 13.50
N VAL A 276 5.64 19.00 14.72
CA VAL A 276 5.54 19.91 15.88
C VAL A 276 6.77 20.78 16.11
N GLU A 277 7.95 20.38 15.63
CA GLU A 277 9.20 21.16 15.75
C GLU A 277 9.43 22.10 14.55
N SER A 278 8.63 22.03 13.47
CA SER A 278 8.78 22.86 12.27
C SER A 278 8.57 24.35 12.56
N ARG A 279 9.65 25.13 12.50
CA ARG A 279 9.61 26.59 12.50
C ARG A 279 9.25 27.08 11.08
N THR A 280 8.18 27.85 10.94
CA THR A 280 7.84 28.46 9.66
C THR A 280 8.85 29.54 9.31
N ILE A 281 9.67 29.34 8.28
CA ILE A 281 10.55 30.38 7.74
C ILE A 281 9.72 31.22 6.77
N GLN A 282 9.36 32.44 7.16
CA GLN A 282 8.71 33.38 6.26
C GLN A 282 9.77 34.12 5.44
N PHE A 283 9.71 33.96 4.13
CA PHE A 283 10.49 34.76 3.17
C PHE A 283 9.62 35.92 2.70
N ASN A 284 9.89 37.13 3.19
CA ASN A 284 9.30 38.33 2.63
C ASN A 284 10.21 38.82 1.50
N VAL A 285 9.78 38.55 0.27
CA VAL A 285 10.43 39.08 -0.94
C VAL A 285 9.70 40.36 -1.33
N SER A 286 10.30 41.50 -1.01
CA SER A 286 9.87 42.79 -1.57
C SER A 286 10.58 43.02 -2.90
N LEU A 287 9.85 42.97 -4.00
CA LEU A 287 10.33 43.38 -5.32
C LEU A 287 10.08 44.88 -5.46
N ASN A 288 11.14 45.69 -5.41
CA ASN A 288 11.08 47.10 -5.79
C ASN A 288 11.70 47.25 -7.19
N GLU A 289 10.99 47.90 -8.11
CA GLU A 289 11.42 48.07 -9.52
C GLU A 289 12.66 48.98 -9.67
N ASP A 290 13.04 49.75 -8.65
CA ASP A 290 14.09 50.77 -8.73
C ASP A 290 15.45 50.36 -8.12
N MET A 291 15.65 49.11 -7.69
CA MET A 291 16.93 48.65 -7.12
C MET A 291 17.36 47.28 -7.70
N PRO A 292 18.62 47.10 -8.17
CA PRO A 292 19.08 45.85 -8.79
C PRO A 292 19.24 44.67 -7.83
N GLU A 293 19.11 44.88 -6.52
CA GLU A 293 19.33 43.86 -5.51
C GLU A 293 18.05 43.58 -4.73
N SER A 294 17.49 42.37 -4.91
CA SER A 294 16.40 41.87 -4.08
C SER A 294 16.88 41.77 -2.63
N VAL A 295 16.35 42.61 -1.75
CA VAL A 295 16.64 42.50 -0.31
C VAL A 295 15.79 41.36 0.25
N MET A 296 16.38 40.18 0.33
CA MET A 296 15.77 39.02 0.97
C MET A 296 15.86 39.20 2.49
N LYS A 297 14.77 39.62 3.13
CA LYS A 297 14.67 39.61 4.60
C LYS A 297 14.08 38.26 5.02
N SER A 298 14.92 37.38 5.55
CA SER A 298 14.46 36.20 6.28
C SER A 298 14.11 36.62 7.70
N GLY A 299 12.84 36.43 8.07
CA GLY A 299 12.38 36.51 9.45
C GLY A 299 12.08 35.11 9.95
N ILE A 300 12.74 34.66 11.00
CA ILE A 300 12.28 33.49 11.75
C ILE A 300 11.13 33.99 12.62
N SER A 301 9.89 33.75 12.18
CA SER A 301 8.73 33.84 13.05
C SER A 301 8.69 32.54 13.84
N ALA A 302 8.82 32.63 15.17
CA ALA A 302 8.40 31.53 16.02
C ALA A 302 6.88 31.41 15.84
N THR A 303 6.41 30.29 15.31
CA THR A 303 5.02 29.90 15.44
C THR A 303 4.70 29.82 16.93
N GLY A 304 3.54 30.35 17.35
CA GLY A 304 3.08 30.20 18.73
C GLY A 304 3.02 28.72 19.12
N ASN A 305 3.04 28.44 20.43
CA ASN A 305 2.97 27.08 20.96
C ASN A 305 1.80 26.32 20.30
N ILE A 306 2.11 25.28 19.53
CA ILE A 306 1.13 24.45 18.82
C ILE A 306 0.32 23.68 19.87
N THR A 307 -1.00 23.79 19.86
CA THR A 307 -1.89 23.07 20.77
C THR A 307 -2.40 21.77 20.13
N ALA A 308 -2.98 20.88 20.93
CA ALA A 308 -3.62 19.65 20.45
C ALA A 308 -4.73 19.89 19.41
N GLN A 309 -5.41 21.05 19.48
CA GLN A 309 -6.48 21.40 18.54
C GLN A 309 -5.93 21.85 17.18
N ASP A 310 -4.70 22.36 17.14
CA ASP A 310 -4.05 22.82 15.91
C ASP A 310 -3.47 21.67 15.08
N LEU A 311 -3.30 20.49 15.67
CA LEU A 311 -2.65 19.34 15.03
C LEU A 311 -3.27 18.96 13.69
N ASP A 312 -4.61 18.98 13.58
CA ASP A 312 -5.29 18.56 12.35
C ASP A 312 -4.90 19.44 11.15
N ALA A 313 -4.67 20.74 11.38
CA ALA A 313 -4.29 21.70 10.36
C ALA A 313 -2.82 21.55 9.91
N LEU A 314 -2.00 20.86 10.69
CA LEU A 314 -0.59 20.63 10.37
C LEU A 314 -0.40 19.45 9.41
N TYR A 315 -1.32 18.49 9.39
CA TYR A 315 -1.23 17.36 8.47
C TYR A 315 -1.44 17.81 7.03
N MET A 316 -0.40 17.66 6.21
CA MET A 316 -0.49 17.91 4.77
C MET A 316 -1.11 16.71 4.06
N TYR A 317 -2.44 16.65 4.07
CA TYR A 317 -3.17 15.60 3.35
C TYR A 317 -2.93 15.70 1.84
N PRO A 318 -2.78 14.57 1.14
CA PRO A 318 -2.82 14.55 -0.32
C PRO A 318 -4.14 15.15 -0.81
N ALA A 319 -4.09 16.11 -1.73
CA ALA A 319 -5.29 16.74 -2.27
C ALA A 319 -6.09 15.76 -3.15
N GLY A 320 -7.24 15.31 -2.63
CA GLY A 320 -8.27 14.60 -3.40
C GLY A 320 -8.89 13.42 -2.64
N ASP A 321 -10.17 13.56 -2.32
CA ASP A 321 -11.07 12.42 -2.03
C ASP A 321 -11.55 11.75 -3.35
N ASP A 322 -10.84 11.99 -4.47
CA ASP A 322 -11.28 11.58 -5.81
C ASP A 322 -11.05 10.07 -6.01
N PRO A 323 -12.10 9.27 -6.25
CA PRO A 323 -12.06 7.80 -6.22
C PRO A 323 -11.34 7.13 -7.39
N ASP A 324 -10.63 7.89 -8.25
CA ASP A 324 -9.94 7.31 -9.40
C ASP A 324 -8.58 6.70 -9.03
N GLU A 325 -8.41 5.40 -9.29
CA GLU A 325 -7.32 4.55 -8.78
C GLU A 325 -5.93 5.00 -9.24
N MET A 326 -5.81 5.53 -10.45
CA MET A 326 -4.53 5.97 -11.01
C MET A 326 -4.10 7.35 -10.48
N GLU A 327 -5.03 8.30 -10.31
CA GLU A 327 -4.70 9.60 -9.72
C GLU A 327 -4.40 9.47 -8.23
N ALA A 328 -5.10 8.55 -7.55
CA ALA A 328 -4.76 8.16 -6.21
C ALA A 328 -3.37 7.50 -6.19
N PHE A 329 -3.06 6.57 -7.09
CA PHE A 329 -1.73 5.96 -7.16
C PHE A 329 -0.62 7.01 -7.25
N GLU A 330 -0.66 7.97 -8.18
CA GLU A 330 0.41 8.98 -8.32
C GLU A 330 0.61 9.85 -7.06
N LYS A 331 -0.49 10.20 -6.38
CA LYS A 331 -0.43 11.05 -5.16
C LYS A 331 0.00 10.27 -3.92
N TRP A 332 -0.41 8.99 -3.85
CA TRP A 332 -0.14 8.13 -2.71
C TRP A 332 1.14 7.31 -2.88
N GLU A 333 1.72 7.19 -4.09
CA GLU A 333 2.95 6.44 -4.35
C GLU A 333 4.11 6.94 -3.49
N GLN A 334 4.23 8.27 -3.33
CA GLN A 334 5.23 8.90 -2.46
C GLN A 334 5.12 8.47 -0.99
N PHE A 335 3.91 8.11 -0.54
CA PHE A 335 3.62 7.74 0.85
C PHE A 335 3.35 6.24 1.04
N GLY A 336 3.10 5.50 -0.04
CA GLY A 336 2.58 4.13 -0.02
C GLY A 336 3.51 3.13 0.65
N TYR A 337 4.83 3.35 0.52
CA TYR A 337 5.84 2.51 1.18
C TYR A 337 5.77 2.64 2.71
N GLU A 338 5.59 3.87 3.20
CA GLU A 338 5.53 4.20 4.63
C GLU A 338 4.19 3.79 5.26
N LEU A 339 3.09 3.98 4.52
CA LEU A 339 1.76 3.49 4.86
C LEU A 339 1.70 1.95 4.92
N GLY A 340 2.43 1.27 4.04
CA GLY A 340 2.51 -0.19 4.05
C GLY A 340 3.23 -0.80 5.25
N LEU A 341 4.24 -0.10 5.79
CA LEU A 341 5.03 -0.55 6.95
C LEU A 341 4.29 -0.38 8.29
N SER A 342 3.33 0.52 8.34
CA SER A 342 2.61 0.92 9.56
C SER A 342 1.27 0.23 9.75
N MET A 343 0.72 -0.38 8.69
CA MET A 343 -0.56 -1.09 8.70
C MET A 343 -0.41 -2.55 9.17
N PRO A 344 -0.90 -2.93 10.37
CA PRO A 344 -0.63 -4.25 10.98
C PRO A 344 -1.10 -5.45 10.13
N LEU A 345 -2.20 -5.29 9.38
CA LEU A 345 -2.81 -6.36 8.60
C LEU A 345 -2.18 -6.56 7.21
N THR A 346 -1.32 -5.64 6.75
CA THR A 346 -0.75 -5.71 5.40
C THR A 346 0.03 -7.00 5.17
N TRP A 347 0.87 -7.41 6.14
CA TRP A 347 1.66 -8.64 6.00
C TRP A 347 0.77 -9.89 5.97
N LEU A 348 -0.27 -9.93 6.82
CA LEU A 348 -1.22 -11.03 6.86
C LEU A 348 -1.97 -11.19 5.53
N ILE A 349 -2.50 -10.10 4.98
CA ILE A 349 -3.20 -10.10 3.68
C ILE A 349 -2.23 -10.50 2.56
N GLN A 350 -1.00 -10.02 2.60
CA GLN A 350 0.04 -10.36 1.63
C GLN A 350 0.30 -11.87 1.59
N GLU A 351 0.55 -12.51 2.73
CA GLU A 351 0.78 -13.97 2.79
C GLU A 351 -0.45 -14.76 2.34
N CYS A 352 -1.66 -14.35 2.74
CA CYS A 352 -2.88 -15.00 2.26
C CYS A 352 -3.01 -14.90 0.73
N LEU A 353 -2.66 -13.76 0.12
CA LEU A 353 -2.69 -13.57 -1.32
C LEU A 353 -1.62 -14.38 -2.06
N ILE A 354 -0.43 -14.55 -1.49
CA ILE A 354 0.63 -15.40 -2.04
C ILE A 354 0.16 -16.85 -2.19
N HIS A 355 -0.57 -17.36 -1.20
CA HIS A 355 -1.00 -18.76 -1.18
C HIS A 355 -2.36 -18.99 -1.84
N SER A 356 -3.20 -17.96 -1.92
CA SER A 356 -4.50 -18.05 -2.58
C SER A 356 -4.45 -17.87 -4.11
N ILE A 357 -3.31 -17.46 -4.67
CA ILE A 357 -3.11 -17.21 -6.10
C ILE A 357 -2.00 -18.10 -6.64
N TYR A 358 -2.25 -18.81 -7.73
CA TYR A 358 -1.29 -19.73 -8.31
C TYR A 358 -1.38 -19.79 -9.83
N ILE A 359 -0.25 -20.13 -10.45
CA ILE A 359 -0.16 -20.40 -11.89
C ILE A 359 -0.08 -21.90 -12.07
N ASP A 360 -1.20 -22.51 -12.48
CA ASP A 360 -1.24 -23.92 -12.85
C ASP A 360 -1.00 -24.04 -14.35
N ARG A 361 0.22 -24.46 -14.71
CA ARG A 361 0.75 -24.56 -16.08
C ARG A 361 0.73 -23.23 -16.83
N ARG A 362 -0.43 -22.86 -17.37
CA ARG A 362 -0.68 -21.66 -18.19
C ARG A 362 -1.94 -20.91 -17.74
N CYS A 363 -2.58 -21.36 -16.66
CA CYS A 363 -3.76 -20.73 -16.11
C CYS A 363 -3.39 -20.01 -14.83
N LEU A 364 -3.59 -18.70 -14.81
CA LEU A 364 -3.51 -17.92 -13.58
C LEU A 364 -4.86 -18.04 -12.85
N ARG A 365 -4.83 -18.51 -11.61
CA ARG A 365 -6.02 -18.76 -10.78
C ARG A 365 -5.87 -18.08 -9.44
N GLY A 366 -6.99 -17.62 -8.91
CA GLY A 366 -7.13 -17.24 -7.51
C GLY A 366 -8.26 -18.06 -6.90
N SER A 367 -8.16 -18.33 -5.61
CA SER A 367 -9.25 -18.95 -4.85
C SER A 367 -10.43 -17.97 -4.67
N SER A 368 -11.50 -18.43 -4.04
CA SER A 368 -12.61 -17.56 -3.61
C SER A 368 -12.12 -16.43 -2.73
N PHE A 369 -11.11 -16.68 -1.89
CA PHE A 369 -10.55 -15.68 -0.99
C PHE A 369 -10.02 -14.44 -1.73
N SER A 370 -9.13 -14.64 -2.71
CA SER A 370 -8.55 -13.52 -3.46
C SER A 370 -9.61 -12.72 -4.22
N LEU A 371 -10.66 -13.40 -4.69
CA LEU A 371 -11.80 -12.79 -5.36
C LEU A 371 -12.66 -11.97 -4.42
N ASN A 372 -12.99 -12.53 -3.26
CA ASN A 372 -13.80 -11.88 -2.23
C ASN A 372 -13.11 -10.60 -1.72
N LEU A 373 -11.79 -10.62 -1.55
CA LEU A 373 -11.03 -9.42 -1.19
C LEU A 373 -11.20 -8.27 -2.19
N LEU A 374 -11.15 -8.57 -3.50
CA LEU A 374 -11.37 -7.56 -4.55
C LEU A 374 -12.80 -7.03 -4.54
N VAL A 375 -13.79 -7.87 -4.23
CA VAL A 375 -15.18 -7.45 -4.08
C VAL A 375 -15.35 -6.54 -2.86
N MET A 376 -14.76 -6.91 -1.72
CA MET A 376 -14.81 -6.11 -0.50
C MET A 376 -14.15 -4.74 -0.67
N ALA A 377 -13.06 -4.67 -1.42
CA ALA A 377 -12.34 -3.42 -1.71
C ALA A 377 -13.20 -2.38 -2.46
N LYS A 378 -14.25 -2.78 -3.17
CA LYS A 378 -15.16 -1.84 -3.84
C LYS A 378 -15.84 -0.89 -2.85
N ASN A 379 -16.11 -1.35 -1.63
CA ASN A 379 -16.81 -0.59 -0.59
C ASN A 379 -15.91 -0.19 0.58
N ASN A 380 -14.65 -0.61 0.57
CA ASN A 380 -13.71 -0.39 1.67
C ASN A 380 -12.46 0.31 1.15
N LEU A 381 -12.39 1.64 1.34
CA LEU A 381 -11.31 2.48 0.83
C LEU A 381 -9.93 2.10 1.40
N VAL A 382 -9.88 1.66 2.66
CA VAL A 382 -8.63 1.23 3.30
C VAL A 382 -8.13 -0.06 2.67
N LEU A 383 -9.00 -1.08 2.56
CA LEU A 383 -8.67 -2.33 1.90
C LEU A 383 -8.31 -2.10 0.43
N ARG A 384 -9.03 -1.22 -0.27
CA ARG A 384 -8.71 -0.79 -1.64
C ARG A 384 -7.30 -0.23 -1.74
N HIS A 385 -6.93 0.67 -0.83
CA HIS A 385 -5.58 1.23 -0.77
C HIS A 385 -4.52 0.15 -0.49
N ILE A 386 -4.77 -0.78 0.44
CA ILE A 386 -3.86 -1.92 0.69
C ILE A 386 -3.65 -2.73 -0.58
N LEU A 387 -4.75 -3.17 -1.21
CA LEU A 387 -4.73 -4.10 -2.33
C LEU A 387 -4.15 -3.49 -3.60
N PHE A 388 -4.31 -2.19 -3.83
CA PHE A 388 -3.97 -1.56 -5.12
C PHE A 388 -2.79 -0.59 -5.06
N ASN A 389 -2.39 -0.11 -3.88
CA ASN A 389 -1.23 0.77 -3.74
C ASN A 389 -0.11 0.10 -2.93
N ILE A 390 -0.42 -0.49 -1.77
CA ILE A 390 0.60 -1.02 -0.85
C ILE A 390 1.15 -2.38 -1.31
N LEU A 391 0.28 -3.37 -1.54
CA LEU A 391 0.73 -4.74 -1.86
C LEU A 391 1.45 -4.84 -3.21
N PRO A 392 0.99 -4.17 -4.28
CA PRO A 392 1.77 -4.04 -5.52
C PRO A 392 3.19 -3.53 -5.28
N GLN A 393 3.37 -2.67 -4.27
CA GLN A 393 4.67 -2.14 -3.94
C GLN A 393 5.64 -3.14 -3.28
N ARG A 394 5.14 -4.24 -2.71
CA ARG A 394 5.93 -5.21 -1.92
C ARG A 394 6.36 -6.48 -2.66
N PHE A 395 6.44 -6.41 -4.00
CA PHE A 395 7.02 -7.46 -4.85
C PHE A 395 6.27 -8.81 -4.88
N ASN A 396 4.95 -8.81 -4.73
CA ASN A 396 4.16 -10.01 -5.04
C ASN A 396 3.80 -10.03 -6.54
N TRP A 397 4.72 -10.52 -7.37
CA TRP A 397 4.54 -10.59 -8.83
C TRP A 397 3.35 -11.42 -9.24
N THR A 398 3.09 -12.55 -8.56
CA THR A 398 1.95 -13.41 -8.85
C THR A 398 0.64 -12.67 -8.62
N TYR A 399 0.56 -11.86 -7.56
CA TYR A 399 -0.59 -10.99 -7.31
C TYR A 399 -0.71 -9.88 -8.36
N MET A 400 0.38 -9.26 -8.79
CA MET A 400 0.35 -8.26 -9.87
C MET A 400 -0.18 -8.83 -11.18
N LEU A 401 0.26 -10.03 -11.55
CA LEU A 401 -0.28 -10.73 -12.72
C LEU A 401 -1.77 -11.07 -12.51
N PHE A 402 -2.18 -11.40 -11.29
CA PHE A 402 -3.58 -11.69 -10.98
C PHE A 402 -4.47 -10.48 -11.17
N LEU A 403 -4.02 -9.30 -10.73
CA LEU A 403 -4.68 -8.03 -10.99
C LEU A 403 -4.69 -7.68 -12.49
N LEU A 404 -3.57 -7.90 -13.19
CA LEU A 404 -3.46 -7.68 -14.63
C LEU A 404 -4.42 -8.55 -15.44
N SER A 405 -4.78 -9.74 -14.94
CA SER A 405 -5.66 -10.68 -15.61
C SER A 405 -7.16 -10.37 -15.49
N ARG A 406 -7.53 -9.22 -14.91
CA ARG A 406 -8.92 -8.83 -14.62
C ARG A 406 -9.22 -7.42 -15.13
N ALA A 407 -10.34 -7.29 -15.84
CA ALA A 407 -10.79 -6.03 -16.40
C ALA A 407 -10.89 -4.91 -15.35
N ASP A 408 -11.43 -5.19 -14.16
CA ASP A 408 -11.63 -4.19 -13.10
C ASP A 408 -10.33 -3.66 -12.48
N THR A 409 -9.19 -4.36 -12.65
CA THR A 409 -7.95 -4.06 -11.90
C THR A 409 -6.70 -3.98 -12.76
N CYS A 410 -6.80 -4.27 -14.07
CA CYS A 410 -5.62 -4.40 -14.92
C CYS A 410 -4.92 -3.08 -15.22
N ASP A 411 -5.64 -1.95 -15.19
CA ASP A 411 -5.06 -0.62 -15.40
C ASP A 411 -4.06 -0.31 -14.28
N THR A 412 -4.49 -0.48 -13.03
CA THR A 412 -3.65 -0.31 -11.84
C THR A 412 -2.47 -1.28 -11.86
N ALA A 413 -2.70 -2.54 -12.23
CA ALA A 413 -1.62 -3.52 -12.33
C ALA A 413 -0.55 -3.14 -13.36
N LEU A 414 -0.99 -2.68 -14.53
CA LEU A 414 -0.11 -2.27 -15.62
C LEU A 414 0.75 -1.08 -15.21
N VAL A 415 0.15 -0.07 -14.58
CA VAL A 415 0.84 1.12 -14.06
C VAL A 415 2.01 0.73 -13.17
N HIS A 416 1.77 -0.05 -12.12
CA HIS A 416 2.84 -0.52 -11.23
C HIS A 416 3.91 -1.34 -11.95
N LEU A 417 3.53 -2.18 -12.92
CA LEU A 417 4.46 -3.02 -13.70
C LEU A 417 5.32 -2.21 -14.68
N ILE A 418 4.89 -1.01 -15.08
CA ILE A 418 5.62 -0.07 -15.92
C ILE A 418 6.49 0.86 -15.05
N SER A 419 5.89 1.55 -14.07
CA SER A 419 6.56 2.57 -13.24
C SER A 419 7.71 2.02 -12.41
N ARG A 420 7.70 0.73 -12.09
CA ARG A 420 8.75 0.12 -11.26
C ARG A 420 10.08 -0.06 -11.95
N GLY A 421 10.18 0.09 -13.28
CA GLY A 421 11.45 0.00 -14.02
C GLY A 421 12.29 -1.25 -13.72
N THR A 422 11.71 -2.29 -13.10
CA THR A 422 12.45 -3.24 -12.28
C THR A 422 13.38 -4.13 -13.09
N LEU A 423 13.02 -4.44 -14.34
CA LEU A 423 13.95 -5.14 -15.24
C LEU A 423 15.11 -4.23 -15.68
N HIS A 424 14.90 -2.93 -15.84
CA HIS A 424 15.93 -2.01 -16.33
C HIS A 424 17.06 -1.77 -15.30
N SER A 425 16.71 -1.62 -14.02
CA SER A 425 17.71 -1.46 -12.95
C SER A 425 18.48 -2.75 -12.66
N LEU A 426 17.85 -3.92 -12.81
CA LEU A 426 18.45 -5.23 -12.53
C LEU A 426 19.30 -5.74 -13.70
N LEU A 427 18.89 -5.47 -14.95
CA LEU A 427 19.55 -5.98 -16.15
C LEU A 427 20.66 -5.06 -16.71
N SER A 428 20.92 -3.89 -16.12
CA SER A 428 21.88 -2.90 -16.65
C SER A 428 23.31 -3.42 -16.83
N SER A 429 23.63 -4.58 -16.25
CA SER A 429 24.93 -5.26 -16.32
C SER A 429 25.01 -6.45 -17.29
N TYR A 430 23.92 -6.87 -17.95
CA TYR A 430 23.87 -8.10 -18.76
C TYR A 430 23.84 -7.86 -20.28
N SER A 431 24.68 -8.59 -21.03
CA SER A 431 24.79 -8.49 -22.50
C SER A 431 23.58 -9.02 -23.29
N GLY A 432 22.51 -9.46 -22.62
CA GLY A 432 21.22 -9.88 -23.20
C GLY A 432 20.00 -9.10 -22.70
N ALA A 433 20.22 -8.05 -21.88
CA ALA A 433 19.19 -7.29 -21.17
C ALA A 433 18.07 -6.77 -22.10
N ALA A 434 18.44 -6.19 -23.24
CA ALA A 434 17.50 -5.56 -24.16
C ALA A 434 16.51 -6.58 -24.77
N GLY A 435 16.93 -7.83 -24.99
CA GLY A 435 16.06 -8.88 -25.53
C GLY A 435 15.05 -9.39 -24.51
N ILE A 436 15.48 -9.55 -23.26
CA ILE A 436 14.63 -9.95 -22.13
C ILE A 436 13.60 -8.86 -21.85
N GLU A 437 14.04 -7.60 -21.81
CA GLU A 437 13.20 -6.43 -21.57
C GLU A 437 12.14 -6.27 -22.67
N LYS A 438 12.52 -6.42 -23.95
CA LYS A 438 11.58 -6.41 -25.06
C LYS A 438 10.53 -7.53 -24.91
N THR A 439 10.98 -8.75 -24.60
CA THR A 439 10.09 -9.92 -24.43
C THR A 439 9.10 -9.70 -23.27
N TYR A 440 9.57 -9.17 -22.15
CA TYR A 440 8.73 -8.81 -21.01
C TYR A 440 7.64 -7.81 -21.41
N ARG A 441 8.02 -6.68 -22.03
CA ARG A 441 7.08 -5.62 -22.42
C ARG A 441 6.05 -6.14 -23.43
N GLU A 442 6.50 -6.91 -24.41
CA GLU A 442 5.61 -7.51 -25.40
C GLU A 442 4.63 -8.51 -24.77
N ALA A 443 5.06 -9.32 -23.80
CA ALA A 443 4.16 -10.22 -23.10
C ALA A 443 3.18 -9.44 -22.21
N LEU A 444 3.67 -8.43 -21.48
CA LEU A 444 2.89 -7.59 -20.58
C LEU A 444 1.76 -6.86 -21.31
N LEU A 445 2.10 -6.13 -22.37
CA LEU A 445 1.14 -5.36 -23.16
C LEU A 445 0.14 -6.26 -23.90
N LYS A 446 0.57 -7.48 -24.30
CA LYS A 446 -0.34 -8.46 -24.91
C LYS A 446 -1.42 -8.89 -23.93
N GLU A 447 -1.04 -9.19 -22.69
CA GLU A 447 -2.00 -9.62 -21.67
C GLU A 447 -2.91 -8.49 -21.22
N TYR A 448 -2.39 -7.26 -21.12
CA TYR A 448 -3.21 -6.08 -20.86
C TYR A 448 -4.30 -5.90 -21.93
N LEU A 449 -3.91 -5.83 -23.21
CA LEU A 449 -4.85 -5.64 -24.33
C LEU A 449 -5.89 -6.77 -24.39
N ARG A 450 -5.46 -8.03 -24.19
CA ARG A 450 -6.37 -9.19 -24.12
C ARG A 450 -7.37 -9.08 -22.96
N THR A 451 -6.98 -8.47 -21.85
CA THR A 451 -7.84 -8.36 -20.66
C THR A 451 -8.90 -7.28 -20.81
N ILE A 452 -8.58 -6.18 -21.49
CA ILE A 452 -9.54 -5.11 -21.76
C ILE A 452 -10.39 -5.37 -23.01
N GLU A 453 -10.05 -6.36 -23.83
CA GLU A 453 -10.80 -6.71 -25.04
C GLU A 453 -12.29 -6.95 -24.71
N GLY A 454 -13.18 -6.20 -25.36
CA GLY A 454 -14.63 -6.30 -25.15
C GLY A 454 -15.18 -5.63 -23.88
N CYS A 455 -14.38 -4.90 -23.10
CA CYS A 455 -14.90 -4.08 -22.00
C CYS A 455 -15.58 -2.79 -22.51
N ASP A 456 -16.55 -2.32 -21.74
CA ASP A 456 -17.15 -1.01 -21.97
C ASP A 456 -16.10 0.10 -21.73
N ALA A 457 -16.13 1.17 -22.53
CA ALA A 457 -15.21 2.31 -22.43
C ALA A 457 -13.72 2.02 -22.69
N ASN A 458 -13.40 0.99 -23.49
CA ASN A 458 -12.03 0.65 -23.89
C ASN A 458 -11.19 1.83 -24.39
N GLY A 459 -11.75 2.71 -25.22
CA GLY A 459 -11.06 3.91 -25.70
C GLY A 459 -10.61 4.84 -24.58
N GLN A 460 -11.44 5.05 -23.55
CA GLN A 460 -11.11 5.92 -22.41
C GLN A 460 -10.04 5.30 -21.52
N ARG A 461 -10.10 3.98 -21.31
CA ARG A 461 -9.08 3.24 -20.55
C ARG A 461 -7.72 3.26 -21.23
N LEU A 462 -7.71 2.99 -22.54
CA LEU A 462 -6.51 3.09 -23.38
C LEU A 462 -5.91 4.50 -23.33
N LEU A 463 -6.76 5.53 -23.42
CA LEU A 463 -6.34 6.92 -23.37
C LEU A 463 -5.66 7.26 -22.03
N LYS A 464 -6.27 6.84 -20.93
CA LYS A 464 -5.74 7.07 -19.58
C LYS A 464 -4.38 6.40 -19.37
N ILE A 465 -4.24 5.15 -19.80
CA ILE A 465 -2.95 4.43 -19.74
C ILE A 465 -1.91 5.07 -20.67
N ALA A 466 -2.30 5.44 -21.89
CA ALA A 466 -1.40 6.11 -22.83
C ALA A 466 -0.88 7.42 -22.24
N TYR A 467 -1.75 8.23 -21.64
CA TYR A 467 -1.34 9.46 -20.96
C TYR A 467 -0.39 9.21 -19.80
N HIS A 468 -0.70 8.23 -18.94
CA HIS A 468 0.16 7.92 -17.81
C HIS A 468 1.57 7.48 -18.27
N ILE A 469 1.68 6.62 -19.29
CA ILE A 469 3.00 6.21 -19.80
C ILE A 469 3.69 7.39 -20.49
N ALA A 470 2.96 8.20 -21.26
CA ALA A 470 3.48 9.39 -21.92
C ALA A 470 4.07 10.40 -20.92
N ASP A 471 3.41 10.56 -19.77
CA ASP A 471 3.88 11.42 -18.69
C ASP A 471 5.21 10.95 -18.09
N LEU A 472 5.48 9.65 -18.11
CA LEU A 472 6.74 9.07 -17.63
C LEU A 472 7.85 9.11 -18.69
N CYS A 473 7.55 9.41 -19.96
CA CYS A 473 8.55 9.43 -21.05
C CYS A 473 9.59 10.55 -20.92
N GLY A 474 9.38 11.52 -20.02
CA GLY A 474 10.34 12.59 -19.79
C GLY A 474 10.59 13.44 -21.02
N PHE A 475 9.53 13.85 -21.74
CA PHE A 475 9.59 14.69 -22.95
C PHE A 475 10.32 16.05 -22.79
N TYR A 476 10.78 16.37 -21.58
CA TYR A 476 11.66 17.49 -21.26
C TYR A 476 13.14 17.23 -21.55
N ASN A 477 13.54 15.96 -21.68
CA ASN A 477 14.92 15.57 -21.98
C ASN A 477 15.12 15.45 -23.49
N ASP A 478 16.25 15.92 -24.01
CA ASP A 478 16.56 15.85 -25.45
C ASP A 478 16.65 14.39 -25.98
N ASN A 479 17.00 13.44 -25.10
CA ASN A 479 17.12 12.01 -25.44
C ASN A 479 15.91 11.17 -24.99
N TYR A 480 14.71 11.76 -24.90
CA TYR A 480 13.51 11.07 -24.42
C TYR A 480 13.18 9.78 -25.20
N ILE A 481 13.58 9.68 -26.48
CA ILE A 481 13.35 8.52 -27.35
C ILE A 481 14.03 7.25 -26.83
N ASP A 482 15.15 7.40 -26.11
CA ASP A 482 15.89 6.29 -25.53
C ASP A 482 15.32 5.79 -24.20
N SER A 483 14.35 6.53 -23.62
CA SER A 483 13.75 6.15 -22.35
C SER A 483 12.99 4.81 -22.45
N PRO A 484 13.04 3.99 -21.39
CA PRO A 484 12.30 2.73 -21.35
C PRO A 484 10.79 2.94 -21.50
N GLU A 485 10.24 4.01 -20.92
CA GLU A 485 8.83 4.39 -20.95
C GLU A 485 8.38 4.77 -22.36
N TYR A 486 9.17 5.56 -23.10
CA TYR A 486 8.87 5.90 -24.49
C TYR A 486 8.77 4.67 -25.39
N ARG A 487 9.67 3.71 -25.19
CA ARG A 487 9.66 2.43 -25.91
C ARG A 487 8.43 1.58 -25.53
N ILE A 488 7.99 1.61 -24.28
CA ILE A 488 6.75 0.94 -23.83
C ILE A 488 5.52 1.58 -24.48
N LEU A 489 5.43 2.92 -24.45
CA LEU A 489 4.33 3.67 -25.08
C LEU A 489 4.24 3.36 -26.58
N THR A 490 5.37 3.43 -27.28
CA THR A 490 5.45 3.12 -28.70
C THR A 490 5.00 1.68 -28.98
N CYS A 491 5.44 0.72 -28.16
CA CYS A 491 5.05 -0.69 -28.30
C CYS A 491 3.55 -0.90 -28.05
N LEU A 492 2.95 -0.21 -27.08
CA LEU A 492 1.51 -0.25 -26.81
C LEU A 492 0.74 0.27 -28.02
N LEU A 493 1.06 1.48 -28.47
CA LEU A 493 0.36 2.15 -29.57
C LEU A 493 0.46 1.36 -30.88
N GLN A 494 1.64 0.80 -31.20
CA GLN A 494 1.84 -0.02 -32.41
C GLN A 494 1.04 -1.33 -32.43
N ARG A 495 0.59 -1.81 -31.26
CA ARG A 495 -0.16 -3.08 -31.14
C ARG A 495 -1.67 -2.91 -31.16
N LEU A 496 -2.16 -1.68 -31.16
CA LEU A 496 -3.59 -1.41 -31.27
C LEU A 496 -4.07 -1.79 -32.67
N ASP A 497 -5.13 -2.57 -32.72
CA ASP A 497 -5.87 -2.82 -33.95
C ASP A 497 -6.66 -1.57 -34.36
N ASP A 498 -7.14 -1.56 -35.61
CA ASP A 498 -7.81 -0.40 -36.18
C ASP A 498 -9.09 -0.02 -35.40
N ALA A 499 -9.80 -1.00 -34.86
CA ALA A 499 -10.98 -0.77 -34.01
C ALA A 499 -10.61 -0.05 -32.69
N SER A 500 -9.56 -0.50 -32.01
CA SER A 500 -9.05 0.13 -30.78
C SER A 500 -8.52 1.53 -31.04
N VAL A 501 -7.86 1.76 -32.18
CA VAL A 501 -7.40 3.10 -32.60
C VAL A 501 -8.59 4.05 -32.74
N LEU A 502 -9.66 3.64 -33.43
CA LEU A 502 -10.85 4.49 -33.60
C LEU A 502 -11.53 4.83 -32.26
N GLN A 503 -11.60 3.87 -31.34
CA GLN A 503 -12.14 4.11 -29.99
C GLN A 503 -11.26 5.08 -29.18
N LEU A 504 -9.93 4.92 -29.27
CA LEU A 504 -8.97 5.79 -28.62
C LEU A 504 -9.07 7.22 -29.15
N VAL A 505 -9.18 7.41 -30.47
CA VAL A 505 -9.36 8.73 -31.09
C VAL A 505 -10.65 9.40 -30.62
N SER A 506 -11.76 8.66 -30.64
CA SER A 506 -13.05 9.19 -30.21
C SER A 506 -13.00 9.67 -28.75
N SER A 507 -12.31 8.91 -27.89
CA SER A 507 -12.11 9.27 -26.49
C SER A 507 -11.18 10.48 -26.32
N PHE A 508 -10.12 10.56 -27.14
CA PHE A 508 -9.16 11.66 -27.15
C PHE A 508 -9.82 12.98 -27.55
N ILE A 509 -10.60 12.98 -28.62
CA ILE A 509 -11.36 14.16 -29.09
C ILE A 509 -12.30 14.64 -27.98
N LYS A 510 -13.11 13.74 -27.42
CA LYS A 510 -14.06 14.06 -26.35
C LYS A 510 -13.37 14.67 -25.13
N GLN A 511 -12.24 14.09 -24.69
CA GLN A 511 -11.50 14.62 -23.54
C GLN A 511 -10.92 16.00 -23.84
N LEU A 512 -10.39 16.25 -25.04
CA LEU A 512 -9.90 17.57 -25.43
C LEU A 512 -11.01 18.63 -25.44
N GLU A 513 -12.19 18.29 -25.97
CA GLU A 513 -13.36 19.18 -25.99
C GLU A 513 -13.84 19.54 -24.58
N GLU A 514 -13.87 18.58 -23.65
CA GLU A 514 -14.23 18.80 -22.25
C GLU A 514 -13.20 19.67 -21.50
N GLN A 515 -11.93 19.63 -21.90
CA GLN A 515 -10.84 20.34 -21.23
C GLN A 515 -10.54 21.74 -21.79
N LEU A 516 -10.87 21.99 -23.06
CA LEU A 516 -10.74 23.31 -23.70
C LEU A 516 -11.28 24.48 -22.85
N PRO A 517 -12.43 24.38 -22.15
CA PRO A 517 -12.99 25.49 -21.36
C PRO A 517 -12.38 25.66 -19.96
N ARG A 518 -11.80 24.59 -19.37
CA ARG A 518 -11.40 24.56 -17.96
C ARG A 518 -9.90 24.46 -17.72
N ARG A 519 -9.14 24.28 -18.80
CA ARG A 519 -7.69 24.01 -18.87
C ARG A 519 -6.99 24.12 -17.52
N VAL A 520 -7.13 23.05 -16.75
CA VAL A 520 -6.58 22.98 -15.40
C VAL A 520 -5.07 22.96 -15.55
N LEU A 521 -4.38 23.82 -14.79
CA LEU A 521 -2.93 24.06 -14.70
C LEU A 521 -2.06 22.80 -14.40
N ARG A 522 -2.58 21.59 -14.60
CA ARG A 522 -1.93 20.31 -14.25
C ARG A 522 -1.82 19.30 -15.40
N LEU A 523 -2.34 19.59 -16.60
CA LEU A 523 -2.14 18.69 -17.74
C LEU A 523 -0.77 18.93 -18.38
N LYS A 524 0.04 17.87 -18.39
CA LYS A 524 1.35 17.82 -19.04
C LYS A 524 1.15 17.85 -20.55
N GLU A 525 1.04 19.06 -21.13
CA GLU A 525 0.63 19.30 -22.52
C GLU A 525 1.42 18.50 -23.57
N ARG A 526 2.69 18.17 -23.30
CA ARG A 526 3.53 17.36 -24.19
C ARG A 526 2.95 15.96 -24.46
N SER A 527 2.35 15.33 -23.46
CA SER A 527 1.70 14.01 -23.59
C SER A 527 0.50 14.08 -24.54
N ILE A 528 -0.28 15.17 -24.48
CA ILE A 528 -1.40 15.44 -25.39
C ILE A 528 -0.90 15.56 -26.82
N TYR A 529 0.13 16.39 -27.06
CA TYR A 529 0.66 16.56 -28.40
C TYR A 529 1.22 15.26 -28.97
N TYR A 530 2.04 14.53 -28.21
CA TYR A 530 2.62 13.27 -28.68
C TYR A 530 1.53 12.27 -29.11
N ILE A 531 0.57 11.98 -28.23
CA ILE A 531 -0.51 11.04 -28.50
C ILE A 531 -1.37 11.54 -29.66
N GLY A 532 -1.72 12.84 -29.67
CA GLY A 532 -2.55 13.44 -30.71
C GLY A 532 -1.93 13.32 -32.11
N PHE A 533 -0.65 13.69 -32.25
CA PHE A 533 0.06 13.56 -33.52
C PHE A 533 0.22 12.10 -33.95
N TRP A 534 0.53 11.20 -33.03
CA TRP A 534 0.59 9.77 -33.33
C TRP A 534 -0.75 9.24 -33.85
N LEU A 535 -1.87 9.63 -33.22
CA LEU A 535 -3.21 9.23 -33.64
C LEU A 535 -3.56 9.81 -35.02
N ALA A 536 -3.19 11.06 -35.30
CA ALA A 536 -3.41 11.68 -36.61
C ALA A 536 -2.71 10.89 -37.73
N GLU A 537 -1.44 10.53 -37.54
CA GLU A 537 -0.69 9.72 -38.49
C GLU A 537 -1.22 8.27 -38.61
N ARG A 538 -1.69 7.69 -37.49
CA ARG A 538 -2.18 6.30 -37.50
C ARG A 538 -3.52 6.19 -38.23
N ILE A 539 -4.43 7.15 -38.06
CA ILE A 539 -5.74 7.16 -38.73
C ILE A 539 -5.57 7.18 -40.25
N GLU A 540 -4.57 7.87 -40.78
CA GLU A 540 -4.26 7.87 -42.22
C GLU A 540 -3.99 6.48 -42.79
N LYS A 541 -3.70 5.50 -41.94
CA LYS A 541 -3.43 4.10 -42.34
C LYS A 541 -4.58 3.15 -42.04
N VAL A 542 -5.62 3.60 -41.33
CA VAL A 542 -6.82 2.80 -41.04
C VAL A 542 -7.73 2.73 -42.28
N GLU A 543 -8.37 1.59 -42.51
CA GLU A 543 -9.36 1.39 -43.58
C GLU A 543 -10.78 1.73 -43.09
N GLY A 544 -11.57 2.51 -43.85
CA GLY A 544 -12.98 2.77 -43.53
C GLY A 544 -13.56 4.09 -44.06
N ASN A 545 -14.88 4.12 -44.26
CA ASN A 545 -15.61 5.25 -44.86
C ASN A 545 -15.68 6.51 -43.98
N HIS A 546 -15.42 6.41 -42.67
CA HIS A 546 -15.51 7.53 -41.72
C HIS A 546 -14.15 8.17 -41.36
N LYS A 547 -13.07 7.66 -41.96
CA LYS A 547 -11.68 8.05 -41.69
C LYS A 547 -11.42 9.55 -41.86
N GLN A 548 -11.80 10.12 -43.01
CA GLN A 548 -11.52 11.53 -43.32
C GLN A 548 -12.19 12.48 -42.32
N LYS A 549 -13.44 12.17 -41.93
CA LYS A 549 -14.19 12.98 -40.97
C LYS A 549 -13.55 12.95 -39.59
N VAL A 550 -13.23 11.75 -39.08
CA VAL A 550 -12.59 11.58 -37.76
C VAL A 550 -11.19 12.21 -37.74
N GLN A 551 -10.43 12.09 -38.83
CA GLN A 551 -9.13 12.75 -38.97
C GLN A 551 -9.26 14.27 -38.95
N GLN A 552 -10.22 14.83 -39.69
CA GLN A 552 -10.47 16.26 -39.72
C GLN A 552 -10.89 16.80 -38.35
N GLU A 553 -11.76 16.08 -37.63
CA GLU A 553 -12.16 16.40 -36.26
C GLU A 553 -10.95 16.39 -35.31
N LEU A 554 -10.14 15.32 -35.32
CA LEU A 554 -8.94 15.21 -34.49
C LEU A 554 -7.94 16.35 -34.74
N CYS A 555 -7.61 16.62 -36.00
CA CYS A 555 -6.67 17.67 -36.37
C CYS A 555 -7.22 19.07 -36.00
N THR A 556 -8.53 19.28 -36.15
CA THR A 556 -9.18 20.54 -35.74
C THR A 556 -9.09 20.73 -34.23
N CYS A 557 -9.42 19.70 -33.43
CA CYS A 557 -9.32 19.76 -31.98
C CYS A 557 -7.89 20.02 -31.50
N LEU A 558 -6.89 19.33 -32.07
CA LEU A 558 -5.47 19.54 -31.74
C LEU A 558 -5.00 20.94 -32.10
N TYR A 559 -5.39 21.44 -33.28
CA TYR A 559 -5.07 22.79 -33.70
C TYR A 559 -5.66 23.83 -32.75
N THR A 560 -6.94 23.70 -32.40
CA THR A 560 -7.60 24.64 -31.48
C THR A 560 -6.95 24.58 -30.09
N PHE A 561 -6.62 23.39 -29.60
CA PHE A 561 -5.88 23.23 -28.34
C PHE A 561 -4.53 23.95 -28.36
N TYR A 562 -3.75 23.81 -29.44
CA TYR A 562 -2.49 24.52 -29.61
C TYR A 562 -2.69 26.04 -29.72
N GLN A 563 -3.63 26.48 -30.56
CA GLN A 563 -3.91 27.91 -30.78
C GLN A 563 -4.25 28.61 -29.47
N THR A 564 -5.11 28.02 -28.65
CA THR A 564 -5.46 28.57 -27.33
C THR A 564 -4.24 28.64 -26.40
N ALA A 565 -3.37 27.62 -26.39
CA ALA A 565 -2.15 27.67 -25.56
C ALA A 565 -1.21 28.77 -26.01
N PHE A 566 -1.04 28.90 -27.33
CA PHE A 566 -0.17 29.91 -27.92
C PHE A 566 -0.66 31.32 -27.58
N GLU A 567 -1.95 31.60 -27.71
CA GLU A 567 -2.55 32.88 -27.34
C GLU A 567 -2.44 33.20 -25.84
N GLU A 568 -2.59 32.19 -24.97
CA GLU A 568 -2.39 32.33 -23.52
C GLU A 568 -0.94 32.64 -23.13
N CYS A 569 0.03 31.94 -23.74
CA CYS A 569 1.46 32.20 -23.54
C CYS A 569 1.85 33.57 -24.11
N PHE A 570 1.36 33.94 -25.29
CA PHE A 570 1.63 35.23 -25.92
C PHE A 570 1.06 36.40 -25.11
N SER A 571 -0.12 36.22 -24.51
CA SER A 571 -0.74 37.21 -23.62
C SER A 571 -0.12 37.25 -22.21
N GLY A 572 0.94 36.48 -21.95
CA GLY A 572 1.66 36.47 -20.67
C GLY A 572 0.91 35.78 -19.53
N LYS A 573 -0.23 35.14 -19.81
CA LYS A 573 -1.03 34.41 -18.82
C LYS A 573 -0.38 33.09 -18.41
N ARG A 574 0.51 32.55 -19.27
CA ARG A 574 1.22 31.27 -19.10
C ARG A 574 2.64 31.31 -19.68
N ARG A 575 3.46 30.30 -19.39
CA ARG A 575 4.86 30.19 -19.82
C ARG A 575 5.30 28.76 -20.20
N ASP A 576 4.38 27.83 -20.39
CA ASP A 576 4.70 26.40 -20.46
C ASP A 576 4.81 25.83 -21.88
N LEU A 577 4.46 26.60 -22.91
CA LEU A 577 4.88 26.34 -24.29
C LEU A 577 6.33 26.82 -24.50
N GLU A 578 7.29 26.04 -24.00
CA GLU A 578 8.71 26.29 -24.25
C GLU A 578 9.17 25.59 -25.54
N PRO A 579 9.85 26.29 -26.47
CA PRO A 579 10.45 25.66 -27.63
C PRO A 579 11.55 24.68 -27.20
N GLY A 580 11.51 23.46 -27.72
CA GLY A 580 12.48 22.42 -27.38
C GLY A 580 12.50 21.28 -28.41
N ALA A 581 13.46 20.36 -28.28
CA ALA A 581 13.67 19.26 -29.23
C ALA A 581 12.39 18.42 -29.46
N PHE A 582 11.60 18.21 -28.41
CA PHE A 582 10.29 17.54 -28.50
C PHE A 582 9.34 18.24 -29.50
N PHE A 583 9.05 19.52 -29.31
CA PHE A 583 8.13 20.25 -30.17
C PHE A 583 8.63 20.39 -31.61
N ALA A 584 9.96 20.50 -31.80
CA ALA A 584 10.57 20.51 -33.13
C ALA A 584 10.41 19.18 -33.87
N SER A 585 10.30 18.06 -33.15
CA SER A 585 10.16 16.72 -33.72
C SER A 585 8.73 16.35 -34.14
N LEU A 586 7.72 17.12 -33.74
CA LEU A 586 6.33 16.82 -34.05
C LEU A 586 6.00 17.13 -35.52
N PRO A 587 5.15 16.32 -36.19
CA PRO A 587 4.85 16.45 -37.62
C PRO A 587 3.81 17.55 -37.88
N TRP A 588 4.12 18.81 -37.55
CA TRP A 588 3.21 19.96 -37.64
C TRP A 588 2.55 20.14 -39.01
N ALA A 589 3.22 19.74 -40.10
CA ALA A 589 2.68 19.80 -41.46
C ALA A 589 1.35 19.03 -41.62
N SER A 590 1.15 17.95 -40.85
CA SER A 590 -0.07 17.14 -40.86
C SER A 590 -1.31 17.91 -40.37
N LEU A 591 -1.14 18.88 -39.46
CA LEU A 591 -2.23 19.73 -38.98
C LEU A 591 -2.57 20.87 -39.96
N ILE A 592 -1.56 21.37 -40.68
CA ILE A 592 -1.70 22.52 -41.59
C ILE A 592 -2.48 22.11 -42.86
N ALA A 593 -2.30 20.88 -43.34
CA ALA A 593 -2.96 20.36 -44.54
C ALA A 593 -4.50 20.24 -44.43
N VAL A 594 -5.07 20.29 -43.21
CA VAL A 594 -6.51 20.14 -42.95
C VAL A 594 -7.28 21.47 -43.05
N LYS A 595 -6.58 22.61 -43.04
CA LYS A 595 -7.15 23.97 -43.20
C LYS A 595 -6.86 24.63 -44.55
N GLY A 596 -6.05 23.97 -45.39
CA GLY A 596 -5.63 24.48 -46.71
C GLY A 596 -6.64 24.24 -47.81
#